data_AF-A0A8X6MNZ2-F1
#
_entry.id   AF-A0A8X6MNZ2-F1
#
_cell.length_a   1.000
_cell.length_b   1.000
_cell.length_c   1.000
_cell.angle_alpha   90.00
_cell.angle_beta   90.00
_cell.angle_gamma   90.00
#
_symmetry.space_group_name_H-M   'P 1'
#
loop_
_entity.id
_entity.type
_entity.pdbx_description
1 polymer ?
#
loop_
_entity_poly.entity_id
_entity_poly.type
_entity_poly.pdbx_seq_one_letter_code
_entity_poly.pdbx_strand_id
1 'polypeptide(L)'
;MNSSSLLTCHFLRHQNLFTSLSPWKFFRNKHQLTSALHETRHPKNLSTLYVPGRYGADMYQIVKPIINIDEIVRNINVIQQSSRSRGIDVDFEKSVDLLCQFETQRDSYLKIVEKDHEYITELNNLKSLNDSLKYKNLQKEHETFITELKAAKEKFYDTEELVLSVIAKIPNLNHSLTPLQSDAFEHHGIKPEDFALWSHEELSKEMYFFKSSENSFMSYYLTGFLSELELAIQTYFYNKLSESGRAPMSCVDFCKSFLLEAIGLDPYSPDQCIPLKMKAERGQMLHLVGGASFGSFCAYLTNMNVSKHTLPMKYFSCGRHYNAKLRCAKTYDLYSVVQSSDLHCLTLCKDSNSEDEEFTSLFDLLTSCYSDFNIPFTTVTCCARNLNVTESRRKRLDLWSPGRQRYIPVAHVSQRGDFVSKRLHVTYGIEHNIEGYCGMVEGAAVNIPALMGCIIENFQKPDLTFELPKELLVLLNLIND
;
A
#
# COMPACT_ATOMS: atom_id res chain seq x y z
N MET A 1 47.31 27.90 -0.38
CA MET A 1 46.45 28.32 0.75
C MET A 1 45.01 28.08 0.32
N ASN A 2 44.55 26.84 0.25
CA ASN A 2 43.93 26.04 1.32
C ASN A 2 42.79 26.76 2.04
N SER A 3 41.55 26.47 1.63
CA SER A 3 40.58 25.80 2.49
C SER A 3 39.37 25.37 1.66
N SER A 4 39.42 24.12 1.19
CA SER A 4 38.27 23.33 0.77
C SER A 4 37.22 23.31 1.89
N SER A 5 36.07 23.92 1.66
CA SER A 5 34.90 23.76 2.51
C SER A 5 34.35 22.34 2.33
N LEU A 6 34.71 21.48 3.27
CA LEU A 6 34.14 20.16 3.47
C LEU A 6 32.62 20.26 3.59
N LEU A 7 31.92 19.90 2.52
CA LEU A 7 30.57 19.34 2.60
C LEU A 7 30.69 18.01 3.34
N THR A 8 30.66 18.07 4.66
CA THR A 8 30.51 16.89 5.52
C THR A 8 29.09 16.36 5.31
N CYS A 9 28.96 15.56 4.26
CA CYS A 9 27.79 14.79 3.93
C CYS A 9 27.59 13.75 5.04
N HIS A 10 26.64 14.00 5.95
CA HIS A 10 26.29 13.12 7.06
C HIS A 10 25.58 11.82 6.63
N PHE A 11 25.66 11.44 5.34
CA PHE A 11 24.88 10.35 4.74
C PHE A 11 25.56 8.96 4.73
N LEU A 12 26.72 8.78 5.37
CA LEU A 12 27.42 7.50 5.42
C LEU A 12 27.31 6.84 6.81
N ARG A 13 26.12 6.34 7.15
CA ARG A 13 25.91 5.24 8.10
C ARG A 13 24.70 4.36 7.72
N HIS A 14 24.65 3.90 6.47
CA HIS A 14 23.69 2.86 6.06
C HIS A 14 24.30 1.85 5.08
N GLN A 15 25.57 1.49 5.31
CA GLN A 15 26.18 0.34 4.65
C GLN A 15 26.92 -0.49 5.69
N ASN A 16 26.74 -1.80 5.58
CA ASN A 16 27.14 -2.88 6.48
C ASN A 16 26.11 -3.15 7.58
N LEU A 17 25.18 -4.06 7.29
CA LEU A 17 24.65 -5.11 8.18
C LEU A 17 23.78 -6.04 7.30
N PHE A 18 24.42 -6.71 6.34
CA PHE A 18 23.85 -7.84 5.62
C PHE A 18 24.67 -9.07 5.97
N THR A 19 24.40 -9.68 7.13
CA THR A 19 24.76 -11.09 7.38
C THR A 19 24.03 -11.63 8.62
N SER A 20 23.39 -12.78 8.40
CA SER A 20 23.11 -13.86 9.37
C SER A 20 21.76 -13.92 10.12
N LEU A 21 20.87 -14.73 9.52
CA LEU A 21 20.18 -15.90 10.10
C LEU A 21 19.12 -15.68 11.19
N SER A 22 17.86 -15.85 10.78
CA SER A 22 16.70 -16.13 11.64
C SER A 22 16.79 -17.50 12.33
N PRO A 23 16.27 -17.69 13.55
CA PRO A 23 16.30 -18.98 14.26
C PRO A 23 15.31 -20.06 13.78
N TRP A 24 14.52 -19.83 12.72
CA TRP A 24 13.55 -20.82 12.24
C TRP A 24 14.01 -21.49 10.95
N LYS A 25 14.92 -22.46 11.08
CA LYS A 25 15.24 -23.43 10.02
C LYS A 25 14.26 -24.61 10.10
N PHE A 26 13.04 -24.43 9.60
CA PHE A 26 12.24 -25.55 9.13
C PHE A 26 11.88 -25.28 7.67
N PHE A 27 12.20 -26.27 6.82
CA PHE A 27 12.17 -26.28 5.35
C PHE A 27 13.32 -25.58 4.60
N ARG A 28 14.50 -26.22 4.65
CA ARG A 28 15.40 -26.31 3.48
C ARG A 28 15.98 -27.72 3.42
N ASN A 29 15.23 -28.68 2.89
CA ASN A 29 15.85 -29.86 2.30
C ASN A 29 16.06 -29.59 0.81
N LYS A 30 17.33 -29.33 0.45
CA LYS A 30 17.85 -29.56 -0.90
C LYS A 30 17.76 -31.07 -1.16
N HIS A 31 16.63 -31.54 -1.65
CA HIS A 31 16.63 -32.72 -2.50
C HIS A 31 16.23 -32.27 -3.90
N GLN A 32 17.21 -32.37 -4.81
CA GLN A 32 16.95 -32.46 -6.23
C GLN A 32 15.99 -33.62 -6.44
N LEU A 33 14.70 -33.32 -6.59
CA LEU A 33 13.76 -34.22 -7.24
C LEU A 33 13.58 -33.69 -8.66
N THR A 34 14.01 -34.55 -9.56
CA THR A 34 13.90 -34.48 -11.01
C THR A 34 12.62 -33.81 -11.48
N SER A 35 12.80 -32.89 -12.42
CA SER A 35 11.77 -32.32 -13.29
C SER A 35 10.94 -33.44 -13.93
N ALA A 36 9.80 -33.75 -13.32
CA ALA A 36 8.73 -34.50 -13.96
C ALA A 36 7.49 -33.61 -13.92
N LEU A 37 7.00 -33.32 -15.12
CA LEU A 37 5.78 -32.60 -15.46
C LEU A 37 4.63 -32.86 -14.47
N HIS A 38 4.50 -31.99 -13.48
CA HIS A 38 3.20 -31.63 -12.94
C HIS A 38 2.92 -30.20 -13.36
N GLU A 39 2.19 -30.04 -14.47
CA GLU A 39 1.29 -28.90 -14.61
C GLU A 39 0.22 -29.05 -13.52
N THR A 40 0.59 -28.74 -12.29
CA THR A 40 -0.38 -28.56 -11.21
C THR A 40 -1.31 -27.46 -11.66
N ARG A 41 -2.60 -27.77 -11.77
CA ARG A 41 -3.66 -26.79 -12.02
C ARG A 41 -3.52 -25.66 -11.01
N HIS A 42 -2.88 -24.55 -11.41
CA HIS A 42 -2.87 -23.36 -10.58
C HIS A 42 -4.32 -22.90 -10.47
N PRO A 43 -4.90 -22.83 -9.26
CA PRO A 43 -6.22 -22.28 -9.11
C PRO A 43 -6.21 -20.85 -9.67
N LYS A 44 -7.25 -20.51 -10.45
CA LYS A 44 -7.41 -19.14 -10.95
C LYS A 44 -7.49 -18.22 -9.74
N ASN A 45 -6.68 -17.16 -9.73
CA ASN A 45 -6.65 -16.11 -8.71
C ASN A 45 -6.20 -16.58 -7.30
N LEU A 46 -5.16 -17.41 -7.24
CA LEU A 46 -4.47 -17.69 -5.98
C LEU A 46 -3.92 -16.39 -5.39
N SER A 47 -4.03 -16.22 -4.06
CA SER A 47 -3.37 -15.12 -3.36
C SER A 47 -1.87 -15.11 -3.67
N THR A 48 -1.35 -13.93 -4.00
CA THR A 48 0.07 -13.67 -4.27
C THR A 48 0.82 -13.26 -3.01
N LEU A 49 0.10 -12.84 -1.98
CA LEU A 49 0.60 -12.48 -0.65
C LEU A 49 0.56 -13.66 0.34
N TYR A 50 -0.62 -14.26 0.50
CA TYR A 50 -0.88 -15.40 1.37
C TYR A 50 -0.84 -16.68 0.55
N VAL A 51 0.37 -17.12 0.21
CA VAL A 51 0.56 -18.31 -0.61
C VAL A 51 0.53 -19.57 0.28
N PRO A 52 -0.40 -20.51 0.06
CA PRO A 52 -0.43 -21.79 0.76
C PRO A 52 0.87 -22.57 0.57
N GLY A 53 1.27 -23.34 1.58
CA GLY A 53 2.51 -24.12 1.57
C GLY A 53 2.59 -25.11 0.41
N ARG A 54 1.46 -25.65 -0.06
CA ARG A 54 1.36 -26.51 -1.26
C ARG A 54 1.96 -25.84 -2.51
N TYR A 55 1.84 -24.51 -2.62
CA TYR A 55 2.32 -23.72 -3.76
C TYR A 55 3.62 -22.96 -3.47
N GLY A 56 4.24 -23.16 -2.30
CA GLY A 56 5.43 -22.41 -1.90
C GLY A 56 6.65 -22.61 -2.79
N ALA A 57 6.76 -23.76 -3.49
CA ALA A 57 7.81 -24.00 -4.48
C ALA A 57 7.52 -23.33 -5.84
N ASP A 58 6.27 -22.93 -6.07
CA ASP A 58 5.78 -22.46 -7.36
C ASP A 58 5.52 -20.95 -7.41
N MET A 59 5.57 -20.28 -6.26
CA MET A 59 5.35 -18.84 -6.15
C MET A 59 6.55 -18.18 -5.48
N TYR A 60 6.96 -17.05 -6.03
CA TYR A 60 7.95 -16.19 -5.41
C TYR A 60 7.36 -15.54 -4.15
N GLN A 61 8.03 -15.72 -3.01
CA GLN A 61 7.66 -15.18 -1.71
C GLN A 61 8.85 -14.39 -1.14
N ILE A 62 8.68 -13.07 -0.93
CA ILE A 62 9.64 -12.24 -0.19
C ILE A 62 9.30 -12.22 1.29
N VAL A 63 8.01 -12.06 1.59
CA VAL A 63 7.48 -11.91 2.94
C VAL A 63 6.66 -13.13 3.31
N LYS A 64 6.65 -13.44 4.61
CA LYS A 64 5.70 -14.35 5.22
C LYS A 64 4.77 -13.51 6.09
N PRO A 65 3.58 -13.14 5.59
CA PRO A 65 2.63 -12.34 6.35
C PRO A 65 2.33 -13.01 7.70
N ILE A 66 2.24 -12.21 8.76
CA ILE A 66 1.81 -12.73 10.05
C ILE A 66 0.29 -12.85 10.07
N ILE A 67 -0.17 -14.04 10.45
CA ILE A 67 -1.57 -14.33 10.73
C ILE A 67 -1.64 -14.71 12.20
N ASN A 68 -2.23 -13.84 13.01
CA ASN A 68 -2.46 -14.10 14.43
C ASN A 68 -3.91 -14.53 14.63
N ILE A 69 -4.15 -15.84 14.55
CA ILE A 69 -5.50 -16.40 14.67
C ILE A 69 -6.09 -16.12 16.05
N ASP A 70 -5.30 -16.25 17.12
CA ASP A 70 -5.75 -15.92 18.47
C ASP A 70 -6.24 -14.47 18.58
N GLU A 71 -5.53 -13.51 17.96
CA GLU A 71 -5.92 -12.10 17.94
C GLU A 71 -7.19 -11.88 17.12
N ILE A 72 -7.36 -12.59 16.01
CA ILE A 72 -8.58 -12.55 15.20
C ILE A 72 -9.77 -13.10 16.00
N VAL A 73 -9.63 -14.26 16.62
CA VAL A 73 -10.69 -14.91 17.40
C VAL A 73 -11.05 -14.07 18.64
N ARG A 74 -10.06 -13.54 19.36
CA ARG A 74 -10.30 -12.66 20.51
C ARG A 74 -11.04 -11.39 20.14
N ASN A 75 -10.77 -10.83 18.96
CA ASN A 75 -11.37 -9.57 18.49
C ASN A 75 -12.54 -9.76 17.52
N ILE A 76 -13.08 -10.99 17.39
CA ILE A 76 -14.03 -11.33 16.32
C ILE A 76 -15.26 -10.42 16.28
N ASN A 77 -15.80 -10.03 17.45
CA ASN A 77 -16.96 -9.15 17.54
C ASN A 77 -16.66 -7.75 16.97
N VAL A 78 -15.47 -7.21 17.26
CA VAL A 78 -15.02 -5.91 16.78
C VAL A 78 -14.75 -5.96 15.28
N ILE A 79 -14.12 -7.03 14.80
CA ILE A 79 -13.90 -7.28 13.37
C ILE A 79 -15.25 -7.35 12.65
N GLN A 80 -16.21 -8.10 13.19
CA GLN A 80 -17.55 -8.24 12.61
C GLN A 80 -18.28 -6.91 12.52
N GLN A 81 -18.21 -6.09 13.56
CA GLN A 81 -18.78 -4.75 13.55
C GLN A 81 -18.09 -3.84 12.51
N SER A 82 -16.76 -3.87 12.43
CA SER A 82 -15.98 -3.13 11.43
C SER A 82 -16.39 -3.54 10.01
N SER A 83 -16.41 -4.85 9.70
CA SER A 83 -16.80 -5.36 8.39
C SER A 83 -18.22 -4.99 8.00
N ARG A 84 -19.19 -5.11 8.92
CA ARG A 84 -20.59 -4.71 8.68
C ARG A 84 -20.71 -3.22 8.35
N SER A 85 -20.03 -2.36 9.10
CA SER A 85 -20.03 -0.91 8.82
C SER A 85 -19.39 -0.54 7.47
N ARG A 86 -18.52 -1.41 6.94
CA ARG A 86 -17.91 -1.27 5.62
C ARG A 86 -18.74 -1.87 4.49
N GLY A 87 -19.83 -2.57 4.80
CA GLY A 87 -20.62 -3.34 3.82
C GLY A 87 -19.88 -4.59 3.31
N ILE A 88 -18.91 -5.11 4.06
CA ILE A 88 -18.17 -6.32 3.72
C ILE A 88 -18.88 -7.51 4.36
N ASP A 89 -19.39 -8.41 3.52
CA ASP A 89 -20.07 -9.63 3.95
C ASP A 89 -19.05 -10.75 4.20
N VAL A 90 -18.88 -11.12 5.46
CA VAL A 90 -18.05 -12.25 5.90
C VAL A 90 -18.88 -13.08 6.87
N ASP A 91 -18.98 -14.38 6.59
CA ASP A 91 -19.61 -15.35 7.49
C ASP A 91 -18.65 -15.66 8.64
N PHE A 92 -18.74 -14.87 9.71
CA PHE A 92 -17.82 -14.95 10.85
C PHE A 92 -17.98 -16.23 11.67
N GLU A 93 -19.18 -16.81 11.77
CA GLU A 93 -19.38 -18.06 12.52
C GLU A 93 -18.64 -19.21 11.86
N LYS A 94 -18.86 -19.42 10.55
CA LYS A 94 -18.10 -20.43 9.79
C LYS A 94 -16.60 -20.15 9.76
N SER A 95 -16.23 -18.87 9.78
CA SER A 95 -14.82 -18.45 9.79
C SER A 95 -14.12 -18.85 11.10
N VAL A 96 -14.77 -18.66 12.25
CA VAL A 96 -14.18 -19.03 13.56
C VAL A 96 -13.99 -20.54 13.66
N ASP A 97 -15.00 -21.32 13.29
CA ASP A 97 -14.88 -22.79 13.31
C ASP A 97 -13.73 -23.28 12.42
N LEU A 98 -13.60 -22.69 11.23
CA LEU A 98 -12.53 -23.02 10.31
C LEU A 98 -11.15 -22.61 10.85
N LEU A 99 -11.03 -21.45 11.50
CA LEU A 99 -9.80 -20.99 12.14
C LEU A 99 -9.37 -21.94 13.28
N CYS A 100 -10.30 -22.34 14.15
CA CYS A 100 -10.04 -23.30 15.24
C CYS A 100 -9.64 -24.69 14.68
N GLN A 101 -10.30 -25.13 13.61
CA GLN A 101 -9.93 -26.37 12.92
C GLN A 101 -8.51 -26.30 12.34
N PHE A 102 -8.16 -25.16 11.74
CA PHE A 102 -6.81 -24.94 11.22
C PHE A 102 -5.76 -24.99 12.31
N GLU A 103 -5.98 -24.35 13.47
CA GLU A 103 -5.04 -24.43 14.59
C GLU A 103 -4.87 -25.86 15.09
N THR A 104 -5.98 -26.59 15.27
CA THR A 104 -5.94 -28.00 15.70
C THR A 104 -5.17 -28.88 14.70
N GLN A 105 -5.39 -28.66 13.39
CA GLN A 105 -4.69 -29.38 12.34
C GLN A 105 -3.22 -28.98 12.24
N ARG A 106 -2.90 -27.69 12.39
CA ARG A 106 -1.54 -27.18 12.44
C ARG A 106 -0.78 -27.85 13.59
N ASP A 107 -1.33 -27.85 14.79
CA ASP A 107 -0.66 -28.40 15.97
C ASP A 107 -0.50 -29.93 15.85
N SER A 108 -1.50 -30.62 15.28
CA SER A 108 -1.39 -32.05 14.94
C SER A 108 -0.30 -32.31 13.91
N TYR A 109 -0.22 -31.49 12.86
CA TYR A 109 0.80 -31.59 11.83
C TYR A 109 2.21 -31.33 12.40
N LEU A 110 2.36 -30.32 13.27
CA LEU A 110 3.63 -30.00 13.93
C LEU A 110 4.14 -31.16 14.78
N LYS A 111 3.28 -31.86 15.53
CA LYS A 111 3.67 -33.06 16.29
C LYS A 111 4.20 -34.18 15.39
N ILE A 112 3.58 -34.39 14.22
CA ILE A 112 4.04 -35.39 13.24
C ILE A 112 5.40 -34.96 12.64
N VAL A 113 5.59 -33.67 12.40
CA VAL A 113 6.88 -33.12 11.93
C VAL A 113 7.96 -33.25 13.00
N GLU A 114 7.67 -33.00 14.27
CA GLU A 114 8.62 -33.20 15.39
C GLU A 114 9.07 -34.67 15.45
N LYS A 115 8.12 -35.61 15.36
CA LYS A 115 8.41 -37.03 15.31
C LYS A 115 9.27 -37.44 14.10
N ASP A 116 9.08 -36.80 12.93
CA ASP A 116 9.97 -36.99 11.77
C ASP A 116 11.42 -36.56 12.07
N HIS A 117 11.60 -35.45 12.79
CA HIS A 117 12.93 -34.99 13.20
C HIS A 117 13.59 -35.92 14.22
N GLU A 118 12.80 -36.52 15.13
CA GLU A 118 13.28 -37.56 16.04
C GLU A 118 13.80 -38.78 15.26
N TYR A 119 13.03 -39.29 14.28
CA TYR A 119 13.46 -40.39 13.41
C TYR A 119 14.77 -40.05 12.68
N ILE A 120 14.88 -38.86 12.08
CA ILE A 120 16.08 -38.43 11.36
C ILE A 120 17.29 -38.33 12.30
N THR A 121 17.09 -37.82 13.51
CA THR A 121 18.15 -37.69 14.52
C THR A 121 18.64 -39.05 14.97
N GLU A 122 17.73 -39.98 15.25
CA GLU A 122 18.06 -41.34 15.67
C GLU A 122 18.73 -42.14 14.54
N LEU A 123 18.26 -42.01 13.29
CA LEU A 123 18.91 -42.60 12.12
C LEU A 123 20.36 -42.10 11.95
N ASN A 124 20.60 -40.80 12.13
CA ASN A 124 21.96 -40.24 12.09
C ASN A 124 22.84 -40.79 13.23
N ASN A 125 22.28 -40.93 14.43
CA ASN A 125 22.98 -41.52 15.58
C ASN A 125 23.34 -42.99 15.32
N LEU A 126 22.39 -43.82 14.86
CA LEU A 126 22.62 -45.23 14.55
C LEU A 126 23.65 -45.41 13.43
N LYS A 127 23.65 -44.50 12.44
CA LYS A 127 24.66 -44.47 11.38
C LYS A 127 26.06 -44.16 11.93
N SER A 128 26.17 -43.27 12.92
CA SER A 128 27.46 -42.97 13.59
C SER A 128 27.97 -44.14 14.44
N LEU A 129 27.07 -44.92 15.03
CA LEU A 129 27.36 -46.07 15.87
C LEU A 129 27.62 -47.37 15.08
N ASN A 130 27.50 -47.36 13.75
CA ASN A 130 27.60 -48.54 12.87
C ASN A 130 26.64 -49.69 13.23
N ASP A 131 25.51 -49.43 13.88
CA ASP A 131 24.50 -50.45 14.21
C ASP A 131 23.58 -50.73 13.00
N SER A 132 24.06 -51.59 12.10
CA SER A 132 23.41 -51.84 10.80
C SER A 132 22.03 -52.50 10.88
N LEU A 133 21.74 -53.26 11.94
CA LEU A 133 20.47 -53.96 12.09
C LEU A 133 19.37 -53.00 12.55
N LYS A 134 19.64 -52.22 13.61
CA LYS A 134 18.68 -51.23 14.11
C LYS A 134 18.44 -50.12 13.10
N TYR A 135 19.49 -49.68 12.39
CA TYR A 135 19.36 -48.69 11.33
C TYR A 135 18.35 -49.13 10.26
N LYS A 136 18.47 -50.37 9.75
CA LYS A 136 17.54 -50.89 8.73
C LYS A 136 16.10 -51.01 9.22
N ASN A 137 15.91 -51.42 10.47
CA ASN A 137 14.57 -51.54 11.05
C ASN A 137 13.92 -50.16 11.20
N LEU A 138 14.63 -49.20 11.80
CA LEU A 138 14.14 -47.84 11.99
C LEU A 138 13.92 -47.12 10.64
N GLN A 139 14.77 -47.37 9.65
CA GLN A 139 14.59 -46.84 8.31
C GLN A 139 13.28 -47.31 7.69
N LYS A 140 12.93 -48.60 7.84
CA LYS A 140 11.67 -49.14 7.33
C LYS A 140 10.45 -48.54 8.03
N GLU A 141 10.53 -48.35 9.34
CA GLU A 141 9.49 -47.65 10.11
C GLU A 141 9.35 -46.20 9.66
N HIS A 142 10.46 -45.49 9.46
CA HIS A 142 10.47 -44.12 8.95
C HIS A 142 9.87 -44.03 7.54
N GLU A 143 10.18 -44.97 6.65
CA GLU A 143 9.57 -45.05 5.32
C GLU A 143 8.05 -45.22 5.37
N THR A 144 7.52 -46.02 6.31
CA THR A 144 6.07 -46.11 6.54
C THR A 144 5.51 -44.81 7.13
N PHE A 145 6.20 -44.20 8.09
CA PHE A 145 5.79 -42.95 8.72
C PHE A 145 5.76 -41.77 7.75
N ILE A 146 6.64 -41.74 6.74
CA ILE A 146 6.63 -40.74 5.68
C ILE A 146 5.29 -40.71 4.93
N THR A 147 4.58 -41.84 4.83
CA THR A 147 3.24 -41.87 4.20
C THR A 147 2.19 -41.16 5.06
N GLU A 148 2.25 -41.35 6.38
CA GLU A 148 1.42 -40.63 7.36
C GLU A 148 1.73 -39.13 7.34
N LEU A 149 3.01 -38.75 7.33
CA LEU A 149 3.47 -37.36 7.24
C LEU A 149 2.94 -36.68 5.96
N LYS A 150 3.00 -37.36 4.80
CA LYS A 150 2.45 -36.85 3.54
C LYS A 150 0.94 -36.64 3.61
N ALA A 151 0.19 -37.61 4.16
CA ALA A 151 -1.25 -37.49 4.30
C ALA A 151 -1.66 -36.35 5.25
N ALA A 152 -0.97 -36.21 6.39
CA ALA A 152 -1.20 -35.11 7.33
C ALA A 152 -0.87 -33.74 6.70
N LYS A 153 0.20 -33.67 5.91
CA LYS A 153 0.62 -32.47 5.19
C LYS A 153 -0.43 -32.01 4.17
N GLU A 154 -0.96 -32.93 3.35
CA GLU A 154 -2.00 -32.58 2.37
C GLU A 154 -3.28 -32.10 3.05
N LYS A 155 -3.71 -32.76 4.14
CA LYS A 155 -4.87 -32.33 4.93
C LYS A 155 -4.69 -30.93 5.52
N PHE A 156 -3.48 -30.63 6.02
CA PHE A 156 -3.15 -29.29 6.53
C PHE A 156 -3.24 -28.24 5.41
N TYR A 157 -2.71 -28.54 4.22
CA TYR A 157 -2.78 -27.62 3.08
C TYR A 157 -4.21 -27.34 2.59
N ASP A 158 -5.07 -28.35 2.57
CA ASP A 158 -6.47 -28.15 2.20
C ASP A 158 -7.17 -27.15 3.14
N THR A 159 -6.90 -27.24 4.45
CA THR A 159 -7.46 -26.32 5.44
C THR A 159 -6.78 -24.94 5.39
N GLU A 160 -5.47 -24.90 5.12
CA GLU A 160 -4.72 -23.66 4.94
C GLU A 160 -5.29 -22.82 3.78
N GLU A 161 -5.54 -23.43 2.63
CA GLU A 161 -6.14 -22.76 1.46
C GLU A 161 -7.48 -22.09 1.81
N LEU A 162 -8.34 -22.80 2.56
CA LEU A 162 -9.63 -22.27 2.99
C LEU A 162 -9.46 -21.10 3.97
N VAL A 163 -8.59 -21.23 4.97
CA VAL A 163 -8.35 -20.20 6.00
C VAL A 163 -7.74 -18.94 5.41
N LEU A 164 -6.75 -19.06 4.52
CA LEU A 164 -6.11 -17.91 3.89
C LEU A 164 -7.12 -17.10 3.06
N SER A 165 -8.07 -17.76 2.41
CA SER A 165 -9.15 -17.09 1.67
C SER A 165 -10.08 -16.25 2.56
N VAL A 166 -10.27 -16.67 3.81
CA VAL A 166 -11.07 -15.95 4.81
C VAL A 166 -10.26 -14.76 5.35
N ILE A 167 -9.01 -14.99 5.77
CA ILE A 167 -8.14 -13.96 6.33
C ILE A 167 -7.91 -12.82 5.35
N ALA A 168 -7.72 -13.13 4.06
CA ALA A 168 -7.54 -12.12 3.03
C ALA A 168 -8.71 -11.13 2.92
N LYS A 169 -9.93 -11.55 3.31
CA LYS A 169 -11.14 -10.71 3.28
C LYS A 169 -11.36 -9.89 4.54
N ILE A 170 -10.63 -10.17 5.62
CA ILE A 170 -10.77 -9.44 6.88
C ILE A 170 -10.19 -8.02 6.71
N PRO A 171 -11.00 -6.96 6.83
CA PRO A 171 -10.53 -5.59 6.73
C PRO A 171 -9.81 -5.16 8.00
N ASN A 172 -9.16 -4.01 7.92
CA ASN A 172 -8.63 -3.34 9.09
C ASN A 172 -9.75 -2.91 10.05
N LEU A 173 -9.39 -2.73 11.32
CA LEU A 173 -10.31 -2.21 12.32
C LEU A 173 -10.54 -0.71 12.11
N ASN A 174 -11.79 -0.28 12.26
CA ASN A 174 -12.10 1.14 12.27
C ASN A 174 -11.48 1.81 13.51
N HIS A 175 -10.89 2.97 13.30
CA HIS A 175 -10.54 3.87 14.40
C HIS A 175 -11.80 4.34 15.12
N SER A 176 -11.71 4.65 16.43
CA SER A 176 -12.84 5.11 17.24
C SER A 176 -13.47 6.41 16.73
N LEU A 177 -12.66 7.26 16.09
CA LEU A 177 -13.06 8.53 15.48
C LEU A 177 -13.58 8.41 14.04
N THR A 178 -13.73 7.19 13.50
CA THR A 178 -14.27 6.96 12.16
C THR A 178 -15.81 6.96 12.21
N PRO A 179 -16.50 7.87 11.49
CA PRO A 179 -17.95 7.83 11.38
C PRO A 179 -18.43 6.50 10.79
N LEU A 180 -19.48 5.92 11.35
CA LEU A 180 -19.94 4.60 10.89
C LEU A 180 -20.92 4.67 9.72
N GLN A 181 -21.78 5.69 9.66
CA GLN A 181 -22.90 5.75 8.72
C GLN A 181 -22.63 6.66 7.51
N SER A 182 -22.27 7.90 7.74
CA SER A 182 -22.10 8.92 6.70
C SER A 182 -20.83 9.73 6.91
N ASP A 183 -20.27 10.23 5.81
CA ASP A 183 -19.17 11.19 5.84
C ASP A 183 -19.55 12.42 6.67
N ALA A 184 -18.58 12.99 7.39
CA ALA A 184 -18.74 14.25 8.10
C ALA A 184 -18.02 15.36 7.31
N PHE A 185 -18.72 16.46 7.03
CA PHE A 185 -18.27 17.55 6.16
C PHE A 185 -18.10 18.84 6.94
N GLU A 186 -16.99 19.55 6.71
CA GLU A 186 -16.77 20.91 7.20
C GLU A 186 -16.42 21.81 6.01
N HIS A 187 -17.28 22.80 5.74
CA HIS A 187 -17.14 23.70 4.58
C HIS A 187 -16.34 24.96 4.94
N HIS A 188 -15.44 25.36 4.04
CA HIS A 188 -14.56 26.52 4.20
C HIS A 188 -14.57 27.39 2.94
N GLY A 189 -14.51 28.70 3.14
CA GLY A 189 -14.57 29.69 2.06
C GLY A 189 -15.99 29.96 1.55
N ILE A 190 -16.10 30.92 0.62
CA ILE A 190 -17.36 31.35 0.01
C ILE A 190 -17.29 31.00 -1.46
N LYS A 191 -18.33 30.33 -1.98
CA LYS A 191 -18.41 29.97 -3.40
C LYS A 191 -18.44 31.24 -4.27
N PRO A 192 -17.79 31.26 -5.45
CA PRO A 192 -17.90 32.38 -6.37
C PRO A 192 -19.36 32.65 -6.74
N GLU A 193 -19.76 33.92 -6.85
CA GLU A 193 -21.12 34.31 -7.25
C GLU A 193 -21.41 34.05 -8.74
N ASP A 194 -22.69 33.82 -9.05
CA ASP A 194 -23.24 33.35 -10.33
C ASP A 194 -22.92 34.26 -11.54
N PHE A 195 -21.85 33.94 -12.27
CA PHE A 195 -21.86 34.05 -13.72
C PHE A 195 -21.81 32.64 -14.33
N ALA A 196 -22.12 32.50 -15.63
CA ALA A 196 -22.03 31.21 -16.31
C ALA A 196 -20.55 30.78 -16.36
N LEU A 197 -20.09 30.12 -15.31
CA LEU A 197 -18.72 29.64 -15.13
C LEU A 197 -18.50 28.43 -16.04
N TRP A 198 -17.48 28.52 -16.87
CA TRP A 198 -17.10 27.46 -17.81
C TRP A 198 -16.30 26.40 -17.06
N SER A 199 -16.46 25.15 -17.46
CA SER A 199 -15.52 24.10 -17.06
C SER A 199 -14.15 24.34 -17.68
N HIS A 200 -13.09 23.84 -17.05
CA HIS A 200 -11.75 23.90 -17.62
C HIS A 200 -11.66 23.18 -18.97
N GLU A 201 -12.52 22.18 -19.23
CA GLU A 201 -12.61 21.52 -20.54
C GLU A 201 -13.14 22.47 -21.62
N GLU A 202 -14.20 23.21 -21.31
CA GLU A 202 -14.78 24.20 -22.23
C GLU A 202 -13.81 25.36 -22.47
N LEU A 203 -13.18 25.89 -21.42
CA LEU A 203 -12.16 26.94 -21.54
C LEU A 203 -10.96 26.47 -22.39
N SER A 204 -10.54 25.21 -22.23
CA SER A 204 -9.43 24.67 -23.00
C SER A 204 -9.74 24.55 -24.50
N LYS A 205 -11.00 24.32 -24.88
CA LYS A 205 -11.40 24.26 -26.30
C LYS A 205 -11.30 25.61 -27.00
N GLU A 206 -11.62 26.69 -26.29
CA GLU A 206 -11.56 28.05 -26.83
C GLU A 206 -10.13 28.62 -26.82
N MET A 207 -9.40 28.40 -25.73
CA MET A 207 -8.10 29.05 -25.49
C MET A 207 -6.90 28.12 -25.74
N TYR A 208 -7.13 26.86 -26.10
CA TYR A 208 -6.10 25.85 -26.40
C TYR A 208 -5.10 25.60 -25.26
N PHE A 209 -5.55 25.65 -24.01
CA PHE A 209 -4.67 25.52 -22.83
C PHE A 209 -4.05 24.12 -22.67
N PHE A 210 -4.85 23.06 -22.88
CA PHE A 210 -4.36 21.67 -22.88
C PHE A 210 -5.06 20.84 -23.94
N LYS A 211 -4.36 19.84 -24.47
CA LYS A 211 -4.88 18.96 -25.53
C LYS A 211 -5.14 17.56 -24.97
N SER A 212 -6.40 17.11 -25.03
CA SER A 212 -6.72 15.70 -24.87
C SER A 212 -6.20 14.91 -26.08
N SER A 213 -5.63 13.74 -25.84
CA SER A 213 -5.14 12.89 -26.92
C SER A 213 -6.29 12.30 -27.73
N GLU A 214 -6.31 12.52 -29.05
CA GLU A 214 -7.21 11.78 -29.95
C GLU A 214 -6.91 10.26 -29.95
N ASN A 215 -5.68 9.87 -29.57
CA ASN A 215 -5.29 8.47 -29.49
C ASN A 215 -5.90 7.75 -28.28
N SER A 216 -6.23 8.46 -27.20
CA SER A 216 -6.79 7.84 -25.99
C SER A 216 -7.36 8.88 -25.01
N PHE A 217 -8.56 8.62 -24.51
CA PHE A 217 -9.17 9.33 -23.37
C PHE A 217 -8.35 9.23 -22.07
N MET A 218 -7.38 8.30 -22.01
CA MET A 218 -6.50 8.13 -20.84
C MET A 218 -5.34 9.14 -20.80
N SER A 219 -5.15 9.92 -21.87
CA SER A 219 -3.96 10.76 -22.06
C SER A 219 -4.33 12.21 -22.31
N TYR A 220 -3.63 13.10 -21.63
CA TYR A 220 -3.68 14.55 -21.84
C TYR A 220 -2.26 15.09 -22.02
N TYR A 221 -2.17 16.27 -22.65
CA TYR A 221 -0.92 16.99 -22.86
C TYR A 221 -1.09 18.43 -22.39
N LEU A 222 -0.20 18.84 -21.49
CA LEU A 222 -0.02 20.25 -21.13
C LEU A 222 1.06 20.84 -22.03
N THR A 223 0.83 22.06 -22.52
CA THR A 223 1.78 22.77 -23.38
C THR A 223 1.93 24.21 -22.92
N GLY A 224 3.11 24.78 -23.15
CA GLY A 224 3.41 26.17 -22.81
C GLY A 224 3.20 26.44 -21.32
N PHE A 225 2.49 27.51 -21.00
CA PHE A 225 2.25 27.97 -19.63
C PHE A 225 1.68 26.90 -18.69
N LEU A 226 0.75 26.04 -19.13
CA LEU A 226 0.22 25.00 -18.25
C LEU A 226 1.26 23.93 -17.87
N SER A 227 2.26 23.69 -18.74
CA SER A 227 3.36 22.77 -18.40
C SER A 227 4.31 23.39 -17.36
N GLU A 228 4.50 24.71 -17.39
CA GLU A 228 5.25 25.44 -16.35
C GLU A 228 4.46 25.49 -15.04
N LEU A 229 3.13 25.66 -15.12
CA LEU A 229 2.24 25.62 -13.96
C LEU A 229 2.26 24.26 -13.25
N GLU A 230 2.34 23.14 -13.99
CA GLU A 230 2.52 21.80 -13.40
C GLU A 230 3.76 21.75 -12.51
N LEU A 231 4.89 22.28 -13.01
CA LEU A 231 6.16 22.35 -12.28
C LEU A 231 6.10 23.31 -11.08
N ALA A 232 5.41 24.45 -11.21
CA ALA A 232 5.24 25.41 -10.12
C ALA A 232 4.43 24.81 -8.97
N ILE A 233 3.30 24.15 -9.26
CA ILE A 233 2.49 23.46 -8.26
C ILE A 233 3.32 22.36 -7.58
N GLN A 234 4.06 21.56 -8.36
CA GLN A 234 4.94 20.53 -7.82
C GLN A 234 5.97 21.11 -6.85
N THR A 235 6.61 22.21 -7.24
CA THR A 235 7.64 22.90 -6.45
C THR A 235 7.07 23.48 -5.15
N TYR A 236 5.87 24.06 -5.22
CA TYR A 236 5.17 24.58 -4.04
C TYR A 236 4.97 23.50 -2.97
N PHE A 237 4.36 22.37 -3.33
CA PHE A 237 4.14 21.27 -2.39
C PHE A 237 5.44 20.60 -1.94
N TYR A 238 6.43 20.47 -2.85
CA TYR A 238 7.75 19.95 -2.50
C TYR A 238 8.40 20.77 -1.37
N ASN A 239 8.38 22.10 -1.50
CA ASN A 239 8.97 23.00 -0.51
C ASN A 239 8.25 22.90 0.84
N LYS A 240 6.91 22.98 0.86
CA LYS A 240 6.10 22.86 2.08
C LYS A 240 6.33 21.53 2.81
N LEU A 241 6.40 20.41 2.08
CA LEU A 241 6.66 19.10 2.66
C LEU A 241 8.10 18.99 3.19
N SER A 242 9.09 19.54 2.47
CA SER A 242 10.48 19.57 2.91
C SER A 242 10.66 20.41 4.18
N GLU A 243 10.06 21.59 4.22
CA GLU A 243 10.07 22.52 5.37
C GLU A 243 9.42 21.89 6.61
N SER A 244 8.44 21.00 6.43
CA SER A 244 7.84 20.23 7.53
C SER A 244 8.74 19.10 8.10
N GLY A 245 9.98 18.98 7.60
CA GLY A 245 10.96 18.00 8.08
C GLY A 245 10.79 16.60 7.50
N ARG A 246 10.02 16.44 6.41
CA ARG A 246 9.86 15.16 5.71
C ARG A 246 11.01 14.96 4.73
N ALA A 247 11.56 13.76 4.69
CA ALA A 247 12.66 13.45 3.78
C ALA A 247 12.13 13.11 2.37
N PRO A 248 12.67 13.72 1.30
CA PRO A 248 12.30 13.37 -0.06
C PRO A 248 12.83 11.98 -0.42
N MET A 249 12.04 11.23 -1.19
CA MET A 249 12.40 9.94 -1.78
C MET A 249 12.10 9.95 -3.27
N SER A 250 12.96 9.32 -4.06
CA SER A 250 12.69 8.98 -5.45
C SER A 250 12.30 7.51 -5.50
N CYS A 251 11.02 7.22 -5.69
CA CYS A 251 10.50 5.86 -5.62
C CYS A 251 10.36 5.20 -7.01
N VAL A 252 10.12 3.89 -7.01
CA VAL A 252 9.90 3.08 -8.23
C VAL A 252 8.50 3.27 -8.80
N ASP A 253 8.32 3.11 -10.11
CA ASP A 253 7.00 3.20 -10.74
C ASP A 253 6.22 1.89 -10.78
N PHE A 254 6.86 0.75 -10.48
CA PHE A 254 6.25 -0.57 -10.58
C PHE A 254 6.41 -1.40 -9.31
N CYS A 255 5.40 -2.23 -9.03
CA CYS A 255 5.33 -3.12 -7.88
C CYS A 255 4.91 -4.55 -8.30
N LYS A 256 5.23 -5.54 -7.45
CA LYS A 256 4.81 -6.93 -7.65
C LYS A 256 3.41 -7.17 -7.09
N SER A 257 2.69 -8.16 -7.62
CA SER A 257 1.31 -8.49 -7.20
C SER A 257 1.13 -8.65 -5.68
N PHE A 258 2.05 -9.34 -4.99
CA PHE A 258 1.93 -9.57 -3.54
C PHE A 258 1.82 -8.27 -2.75
N LEU A 259 2.49 -7.21 -3.23
CA LEU A 259 2.49 -5.91 -2.58
C LEU A 259 1.14 -5.21 -2.79
N LEU A 260 0.58 -5.29 -3.99
CA LEU A 260 -0.74 -4.72 -4.27
C LEU A 260 -1.81 -5.37 -3.40
N GLU A 261 -1.75 -6.69 -3.26
CA GLU A 261 -2.60 -7.43 -2.34
C GLU A 261 -2.35 -7.01 -0.88
N ALA A 262 -1.10 -6.74 -0.50
CA ALA A 262 -0.77 -6.27 0.84
C ALA A 262 -1.37 -4.90 1.18
N ILE A 263 -1.52 -4.03 0.18
CA ILE A 263 -2.17 -2.72 0.34
C ILE A 263 -3.70 -2.78 0.08
N GLY A 264 -4.26 -3.97 -0.12
CA GLY A 264 -5.69 -4.22 -0.19
C GLY A 264 -6.30 -4.11 -1.59
N LEU A 265 -5.49 -4.20 -2.64
CA LEU A 265 -5.94 -4.24 -4.03
C LEU A 265 -5.98 -5.67 -4.56
N ASP A 266 -6.85 -5.94 -5.51
CA ASP A 266 -6.86 -7.20 -6.25
C ASP A 266 -5.90 -7.12 -7.45
N PRO A 267 -4.74 -7.82 -7.42
CA PRO A 267 -3.76 -7.77 -8.51
C PRO A 267 -4.28 -8.38 -9.82
N TYR A 268 -5.38 -9.13 -9.81
CA TYR A 268 -6.00 -9.68 -11.01
C TYR A 268 -7.09 -8.79 -11.58
N SER A 269 -7.52 -7.76 -10.85
CA SER A 269 -8.57 -6.83 -11.29
C SER A 269 -8.00 -5.71 -12.17
N PRO A 270 -8.42 -5.60 -13.45
CA PRO A 270 -7.99 -4.53 -14.33
C PRO A 270 -8.54 -3.15 -13.96
N ASP A 271 -9.54 -3.11 -13.06
CA ASP A 271 -10.15 -1.89 -12.53
C ASP A 271 -9.38 -1.34 -11.32
N GLN A 272 -8.57 -2.18 -10.66
CA GLN A 272 -7.78 -1.80 -9.51
C GLN A 272 -6.29 -1.68 -9.81
N CYS A 273 -5.79 -2.47 -10.77
CA CYS A 273 -4.36 -2.58 -11.07
C CYS A 273 -4.09 -2.45 -12.57
N ILE A 274 -2.90 -1.94 -12.91
CA ILE A 274 -2.43 -1.84 -14.31
C ILE A 274 -1.29 -2.85 -14.50
N PRO A 275 -1.58 -4.09 -14.95
CA PRO A 275 -0.56 -5.11 -15.13
C PRO A 275 0.34 -4.80 -16.33
N LEU A 276 1.64 -5.02 -16.15
CA LEU A 276 2.63 -4.99 -17.22
C LEU A 276 2.72 -6.37 -17.88
N LYS A 277 2.85 -6.42 -19.21
CA LYS A 277 3.02 -7.68 -19.95
C LYS A 277 4.36 -8.39 -19.67
N MET A 278 5.31 -7.71 -19.06
CA MET A 278 6.62 -8.26 -18.75
C MET A 278 6.51 -9.37 -17.70
N LYS A 279 7.25 -10.46 -17.90
CA LYS A 279 7.31 -11.55 -16.92
C LYS A 279 7.99 -11.07 -15.65
N ALA A 280 7.35 -11.28 -14.51
CA ALA A 280 7.99 -11.18 -13.20
C ALA A 280 8.54 -12.57 -12.78
N GLU A 281 8.97 -12.69 -11.53
CA GLU A 281 9.26 -13.99 -10.94
C GLU A 281 8.02 -14.91 -10.91
N ARG A 282 8.27 -16.21 -10.75
CA ARG A 282 7.23 -17.25 -10.81
C ARG A 282 6.06 -16.89 -9.89
N GLY A 283 4.84 -16.88 -10.43
CA GLY A 283 3.63 -16.59 -9.66
C GLY A 283 3.31 -15.13 -9.40
N GLN A 284 4.13 -14.18 -9.86
CA GLN A 284 3.93 -12.75 -9.67
C GLN A 284 3.71 -12.05 -11.02
N MET A 285 3.05 -10.90 -10.99
CA MET A 285 3.00 -9.94 -12.10
C MET A 285 3.63 -8.63 -11.64
N LEU A 286 4.11 -7.84 -12.60
CA LEU A 286 4.48 -6.46 -12.34
C LEU A 286 3.30 -5.55 -12.68
N HIS A 287 3.10 -4.53 -11.87
CA HIS A 287 2.03 -3.57 -12.00
C HIS A 287 2.57 -2.16 -11.96
N LEU A 288 2.02 -1.29 -12.79
CA LEU A 288 2.33 0.13 -12.80
C LEU A 288 1.52 0.82 -11.70
N VAL A 289 2.22 1.47 -10.77
CA VAL A 289 1.63 2.21 -9.64
C VAL A 289 2.06 3.67 -9.64
N GLY A 290 3.28 3.95 -10.08
CA GLY A 290 3.89 5.27 -10.12
C GLY A 290 4.70 5.63 -8.86
N GLY A 291 5.79 6.37 -9.03
CA GLY A 291 6.70 6.77 -7.94
C GLY A 291 6.06 7.64 -6.85
N ALA A 292 4.97 8.35 -7.14
CA ALA A 292 4.17 9.05 -6.14
C ALA A 292 2.96 8.21 -5.71
N SER A 293 3.22 7.04 -5.12
CA SER A 293 2.17 6.14 -4.65
C SER A 293 2.53 5.47 -3.33
N PHE A 294 1.49 5.12 -2.56
CA PHE A 294 1.66 4.30 -1.36
C PHE A 294 2.32 2.94 -1.65
N GLY A 295 2.02 2.34 -2.81
CA GLY A 295 2.61 1.08 -3.24
C GLY A 295 4.13 1.15 -3.38
N SER A 296 4.65 2.25 -3.94
CA SER A 296 6.10 2.41 -4.14
C SER A 296 6.86 2.61 -2.83
N PHE A 297 6.26 3.27 -1.85
CA PHE A 297 6.80 3.30 -0.49
C PHE A 297 6.82 1.90 0.15
N CYS A 298 5.72 1.16 0.02
CA CYS A 298 5.62 -0.21 0.52
C CYS A 298 6.69 -1.13 -0.09
N ALA A 299 7.08 -0.89 -1.35
CA ALA A 299 8.10 -1.67 -2.03
C ALA A 299 9.48 -1.49 -1.38
N TYR A 300 9.80 -0.25 -0.99
CA TYR A 300 11.02 0.07 -0.26
C TYR A 300 11.02 -0.52 1.17
N LEU A 301 9.87 -0.49 1.84
CA LEU A 301 9.76 -0.91 3.24
C LEU A 301 9.64 -2.41 3.46
N THR A 302 9.37 -3.18 2.41
CA THR A 302 9.10 -4.62 2.53
C THR A 302 10.22 -5.33 3.29
N ASN A 303 9.87 -6.04 4.38
CA ASN A 303 10.77 -6.79 5.26
C ASN A 303 11.81 -5.92 6.02
N MET A 304 11.57 -4.61 6.17
CA MET A 304 12.45 -3.69 6.90
C MET A 304 12.22 -3.78 8.41
N ASN A 305 13.32 -3.78 9.18
CA ASN A 305 13.31 -3.57 10.63
C ASN A 305 13.95 -2.21 10.92
N VAL A 306 13.23 -1.30 11.57
CA VAL A 306 13.69 0.05 11.88
C VAL A 306 14.01 0.21 13.36
N SER A 307 14.93 1.12 13.68
CA SER A 307 15.19 1.44 15.09
C SER A 307 13.99 2.19 15.68
N LYS A 308 13.58 1.83 16.89
CA LYS A 308 12.52 2.56 17.61
C LYS A 308 12.86 4.04 17.81
N HIS A 309 14.14 4.38 17.91
CA HIS A 309 14.61 5.76 18.12
C HIS A 309 14.53 6.63 16.87
N THR A 310 14.36 6.04 15.68
CA THR A 310 14.20 6.81 14.43
C THR A 310 12.74 7.12 14.13
N LEU A 311 11.79 6.56 14.87
CA LEU A 311 10.36 6.79 14.69
C LEU A 311 9.91 8.08 15.42
N PRO A 312 9.07 8.93 14.81
CA PRO A 312 8.44 8.74 13.50
C PRO A 312 9.37 9.02 12.31
N MET A 313 9.37 8.12 11.32
CA MET A 313 10.13 8.30 10.07
C MET A 313 9.22 8.89 9.00
N LYS A 314 9.50 10.12 8.57
CA LYS A 314 8.62 10.89 7.67
C LYS A 314 9.23 11.03 6.28
N TYR A 315 8.48 10.61 5.28
CA TYR A 315 8.90 10.60 3.88
C TYR A 315 7.86 11.28 2.99
N PHE A 316 8.31 11.79 1.85
CA PHE A 316 7.46 12.14 0.73
C PHE A 316 8.16 11.84 -0.59
N SER A 317 7.37 11.62 -1.65
CA SER A 317 7.84 11.33 -2.99
C SER A 317 7.07 12.17 -3.98
N CYS A 318 7.75 12.58 -5.04
CA CYS A 318 7.19 13.29 -6.17
C CYS A 318 7.39 12.45 -7.42
N GLY A 319 6.37 12.35 -8.26
CA GLY A 319 6.46 11.54 -9.47
C GLY A 319 5.11 11.31 -10.12
N ARG A 320 5.02 10.26 -10.93
CA ARG A 320 3.76 9.85 -11.54
C ARG A 320 2.94 9.00 -10.57
N HIS A 321 1.63 9.04 -10.74
CA HIS A 321 0.67 8.11 -10.15
C HIS A 321 -0.22 7.56 -11.26
N TYR A 322 -0.58 6.28 -11.17
CA TYR A 322 -1.40 5.61 -12.17
C TYR A 322 -2.67 5.00 -11.56
N ASN A 323 -3.83 5.53 -11.93
CA ASN A 323 -5.13 5.14 -11.40
C ASN A 323 -5.89 4.23 -12.37
N ALA A 324 -5.93 2.92 -12.07
CA ALA A 324 -6.62 1.93 -12.88
C ALA A 324 -8.14 2.17 -13.01
N LYS A 325 -8.78 2.76 -11.98
CA LYS A 325 -10.24 2.95 -11.94
C LYS A 325 -10.74 3.92 -13.01
N LEU A 326 -9.86 4.82 -13.45
CA LEU A 326 -10.19 5.88 -14.42
C LEU A 326 -9.96 5.45 -15.86
N ARG A 327 -9.48 4.22 -16.12
CA ARG A 327 -9.20 3.73 -17.48
C ARG A 327 -10.41 3.74 -18.42
N CYS A 328 -11.60 3.58 -17.86
CA CYS A 328 -12.86 3.58 -18.60
C CYS A 328 -13.56 4.94 -18.59
N ALA A 329 -12.99 5.96 -17.94
CA ALA A 329 -13.51 7.31 -18.00
C ALA A 329 -13.41 7.82 -19.45
N LYS A 330 -14.52 8.31 -19.98
CA LYS A 330 -14.61 8.88 -21.33
C LYS A 330 -14.82 10.39 -21.23
N THR A 331 -13.95 11.05 -20.48
CA THR A 331 -13.98 12.49 -20.29
C THR A 331 -12.64 13.08 -20.66
N TYR A 332 -12.64 14.36 -21.02
CA TYR A 332 -11.43 15.08 -21.41
C TYR A 332 -10.94 16.03 -20.31
N ASP A 333 -11.44 15.85 -19.08
CA ASP A 333 -11.10 16.68 -17.94
C ASP A 333 -9.81 16.23 -17.22
N LEU A 334 -9.21 17.16 -16.49
CA LEU A 334 -8.03 16.95 -15.66
C LEU A 334 -8.34 16.21 -14.34
N TYR A 335 -9.61 15.92 -14.03
CA TYR A 335 -10.00 15.23 -12.80
C TYR A 335 -10.01 13.71 -12.93
N SER A 336 -10.09 13.20 -14.17
CA SER A 336 -10.38 11.79 -14.45
C SER A 336 -9.26 11.14 -15.28
N VAL A 337 -8.04 11.65 -15.13
CA VAL A 337 -6.85 11.19 -15.85
C VAL A 337 -6.30 9.90 -15.23
N VAL A 338 -5.83 8.98 -16.08
CA VAL A 338 -5.24 7.71 -15.60
C VAL A 338 -3.83 7.91 -15.06
N GLN A 339 -3.06 8.76 -15.71
CA GLN A 339 -1.72 9.13 -15.27
C GLN A 339 -1.76 10.58 -14.79
N SER A 340 -1.22 10.85 -13.60
CA SER A 340 -1.10 12.21 -13.07
C SER A 340 0.30 12.42 -12.48
N SER A 341 0.70 13.68 -12.34
CA SER A 341 1.82 14.06 -11.47
C SER A 341 1.28 14.35 -10.08
N ASP A 342 1.89 13.73 -9.08
CA ASP A 342 1.40 13.74 -7.72
C ASP A 342 2.58 13.87 -6.73
N LEU A 343 2.25 14.30 -5.51
CA LEU A 343 3.12 14.11 -4.35
C LEU A 343 2.41 13.23 -3.33
N HIS A 344 3.13 12.23 -2.80
CA HIS A 344 2.60 11.27 -1.83
C HIS A 344 3.50 11.24 -0.60
N CYS A 345 2.92 11.20 0.59
CA CYS A 345 3.59 11.18 1.89
C CYS A 345 3.42 9.83 2.59
N LEU A 346 4.41 9.45 3.39
CA LEU A 346 4.35 8.30 4.28
C LEU A 346 5.03 8.63 5.61
N THR A 347 4.43 8.19 6.71
CA THR A 347 5.03 8.24 8.05
C THR A 347 4.93 6.88 8.71
N LEU A 348 6.07 6.36 9.18
CA LEU A 348 6.09 5.20 10.06
C LEU A 348 6.05 5.64 11.51
N CYS A 349 5.17 5.04 12.29
CA CYS A 349 4.94 5.37 13.70
C CYS A 349 5.19 4.15 14.58
N LYS A 350 5.56 4.37 15.85
CA LYS A 350 5.83 3.28 16.81
C LYS A 350 4.57 2.77 17.51
N ASP A 351 3.58 3.62 17.69
CA ASP A 351 2.35 3.37 18.44
C ASP A 351 1.20 4.24 17.91
N SER A 352 -0.02 3.99 18.42
CA SER A 352 -1.24 4.68 18.01
C SER A 352 -1.21 6.18 18.31
N ASN A 353 -0.59 6.59 19.42
CA ASN A 353 -0.54 8.00 19.80
C ASN A 353 0.33 8.80 18.82
N SER A 354 1.52 8.27 18.49
CA SER A 354 2.38 8.84 17.46
C SER A 354 1.69 8.85 16.09
N GLU A 355 0.88 7.83 15.78
CA GLU A 355 0.12 7.78 14.53
C GLU A 355 -1.00 8.83 14.47
N ASP A 356 -1.69 9.10 15.58
CA ASP A 356 -2.72 10.15 15.68
C ASP A 356 -2.14 11.56 15.57
N GLU A 357 -0.99 11.80 16.21
CA GLU A 357 -0.25 13.07 16.10
C GLU A 357 0.19 13.32 14.65
N GLU A 358 0.79 12.32 13.99
CA GLU A 358 1.25 12.45 12.60
C GLU A 358 0.11 12.56 11.59
N PHE A 359 -1.01 11.87 11.82
CA PHE A 359 -2.21 12.01 11.00
C PHE A 359 -2.77 13.43 11.05
N THR A 360 -2.89 13.98 12.25
CA THR A 360 -3.41 15.34 12.46
C THR A 360 -2.43 16.36 11.88
N SER A 361 -1.15 16.25 12.21
CA SER A 361 -0.11 17.15 11.72
C SER A 361 0.00 17.17 10.19
N LEU A 362 -0.05 16.01 9.53
CA LEU A 362 -0.03 15.95 8.07
C LEU A 362 -1.30 16.55 7.46
N PHE A 363 -2.47 16.23 8.01
CA PHE A 363 -3.73 16.76 7.48
C PHE A 363 -3.82 18.29 7.64
N ASP A 364 -3.36 18.83 8.76
CA ASP A 364 -3.35 20.27 9.02
C ASP A 364 -2.36 20.99 8.08
N LEU A 365 -1.18 20.40 7.85
CA LEU A 365 -0.21 20.91 6.87
C LEU A 365 -0.83 21.00 5.47
N LEU A 366 -1.47 19.91 5.00
CA LEU A 366 -2.13 19.92 3.70
C LEU A 366 -3.27 20.94 3.65
N THR A 367 -4.09 21.01 4.70
CA THR A 367 -5.19 21.98 4.79
C THR A 367 -4.66 23.42 4.68
N SER A 368 -3.54 23.73 5.34
CA SER A 368 -2.87 25.03 5.21
C SER A 368 -2.39 25.25 3.77
N CYS A 369 -1.73 24.28 3.14
CA CYS A 369 -1.27 24.40 1.77
C CYS A 369 -2.40 24.71 0.78
N TYR A 370 -3.57 24.08 0.95
CA TYR A 370 -4.74 24.33 0.11
C TYR A 370 -5.45 25.64 0.43
N SER A 371 -5.40 26.08 1.69
CA SER A 371 -5.95 27.37 2.11
C SER A 371 -5.22 28.55 1.45
N ASP A 372 -3.90 28.43 1.25
CA ASP A 372 -3.09 29.45 0.56
C ASP A 372 -3.63 29.77 -0.85
N PHE A 373 -4.23 28.79 -1.55
CA PHE A 373 -4.78 29.00 -2.89
C PHE A 373 -6.11 29.76 -2.93
N ASN A 374 -6.76 30.05 -1.79
CA ASN A 374 -8.03 30.77 -1.70
C ASN A 374 -9.18 30.18 -2.55
N ILE A 375 -9.18 28.87 -2.79
CA ILE A 375 -10.29 28.14 -3.44
C ILE A 375 -11.22 27.60 -2.35
N PRO A 376 -12.56 27.74 -2.46
CA PRO A 376 -13.48 27.16 -1.49
C PRO A 376 -13.30 25.65 -1.40
N PHE A 377 -13.24 25.12 -0.19
CA PHE A 377 -12.93 23.72 0.04
C PHE A 377 -13.75 23.12 1.16
N THR A 378 -13.80 21.80 1.20
CA THR A 378 -14.45 21.03 2.25
C THR A 378 -13.47 20.03 2.81
N THR A 379 -13.33 19.98 4.13
CA THR A 379 -12.69 18.84 4.79
C THR A 379 -13.74 17.76 5.01
N VAL A 380 -13.38 16.51 4.73
CA VAL A 380 -14.31 15.38 4.87
C VAL A 380 -13.65 14.30 5.71
N THR A 381 -14.28 13.95 6.83
CA THR A 381 -13.94 12.72 7.57
C THR A 381 -14.76 11.58 6.99
N CYS A 382 -14.09 10.64 6.31
CA CYS A 382 -14.74 9.55 5.60
C CYS A 382 -15.37 8.55 6.57
N CYS A 383 -16.59 8.10 6.26
CA CYS A 383 -17.20 7.02 7.02
C CYS A 383 -16.59 5.66 6.69
N ALA A 384 -16.83 4.67 7.55
CA ALA A 384 -16.31 3.32 7.42
C ALA A 384 -16.52 2.73 6.01
N ARG A 385 -17.71 2.90 5.43
CA ARG A 385 -18.05 2.41 4.09
C ARG A 385 -17.17 2.96 2.96
N ASN A 386 -16.61 4.15 3.14
CA ASN A 386 -15.78 4.83 2.14
C ASN A 386 -14.27 4.61 2.36
N LEU A 387 -13.88 3.86 3.39
CA LEU A 387 -12.49 3.48 3.65
C LEU A 387 -12.04 2.33 2.74
N ASN A 388 -10.78 2.35 2.33
CA ASN A 388 -10.14 1.17 1.78
C ASN A 388 -10.04 0.09 2.86
N VAL A 389 -9.97 -1.18 2.45
CA VAL A 389 -9.88 -2.33 3.37
C VAL A 389 -8.68 -2.26 4.32
N THR A 390 -7.62 -1.53 3.95
CA THR A 390 -6.41 -1.35 4.77
C THR A 390 -6.48 -0.18 5.75
N GLU A 391 -7.40 0.75 5.57
CA GLU A 391 -7.45 2.00 6.34
C GLU A 391 -8.25 1.82 7.61
N SER A 392 -7.81 2.42 8.72
CA SER A 392 -8.59 2.52 9.95
C SER A 392 -9.40 3.83 10.02
N ARG A 393 -8.86 4.90 9.41
CA ARG A 393 -9.44 6.25 9.34
C ARG A 393 -8.92 6.98 8.10
N ARG A 394 -9.74 7.84 7.50
CA ARG A 394 -9.31 8.76 6.43
C ARG A 394 -9.97 10.12 6.59
N LYS A 395 -9.19 11.18 6.36
CA LYS A 395 -9.69 12.53 6.07
C LYS A 395 -9.27 12.93 4.65
N ARG A 396 -10.12 13.65 3.94
CA ARG A 396 -9.83 14.19 2.61
C ARG A 396 -10.15 15.68 2.51
N LEU A 397 -9.51 16.32 1.55
CA LEU A 397 -9.73 17.71 1.16
C LEU A 397 -10.32 17.71 -0.23
N ASP A 398 -11.49 18.34 -0.37
CA ASP A 398 -12.15 18.51 -1.64
C ASP A 398 -12.27 20.00 -2.00
N LEU A 399 -11.88 20.38 -3.23
CA LEU A 399 -12.02 21.76 -3.72
C LEU A 399 -13.30 21.94 -4.51
N TRP A 400 -13.91 23.12 -4.45
CA TRP A 400 -15.08 23.45 -5.26
C TRP A 400 -14.69 23.52 -6.74
N SER A 401 -15.44 22.83 -7.60
CA SER A 401 -15.36 22.95 -9.06
C SER A 401 -16.64 23.62 -9.54
N PRO A 402 -16.58 24.91 -9.95
CA PRO A 402 -17.71 25.59 -10.58
C PRO A 402 -18.26 24.87 -11.80
N GLY A 403 -17.39 24.39 -12.69
CA GLY A 403 -17.81 23.74 -13.94
C GLY A 403 -18.56 22.43 -13.72
N ARG A 404 -18.25 21.70 -12.64
CA ARG A 404 -18.97 20.47 -12.27
C ARG A 404 -20.03 20.68 -11.18
N GLN A 405 -20.16 21.89 -10.64
CA GLN A 405 -21.04 22.24 -9.52
C GLN A 405 -20.92 21.30 -8.32
N ARG A 406 -19.71 20.83 -8.03
CA ARG A 406 -19.45 19.89 -6.92
C ARG A 406 -18.03 20.03 -6.38
N TYR A 407 -17.83 19.50 -5.18
CA TYR A 407 -16.50 19.37 -4.60
C TYR A 407 -15.75 18.18 -5.22
N ILE A 408 -14.48 18.40 -5.56
CA ILE A 408 -13.57 17.44 -6.19
C ILE A 408 -12.48 17.05 -5.19
N PRO A 409 -12.31 15.76 -4.86
CA PRO A 409 -11.21 15.32 -3.99
C PRO A 409 -9.86 15.61 -4.63
N VAL A 410 -8.97 16.29 -3.90
CA VAL A 410 -7.62 16.65 -4.38
C VAL A 410 -6.49 16.12 -3.50
N ALA A 411 -6.79 15.85 -2.23
CA ALA A 411 -5.83 15.30 -1.28
C ALA A 411 -6.53 14.45 -0.22
N HIS A 412 -5.79 13.54 0.39
CA HIS A 412 -6.27 12.78 1.55
C HIS A 412 -5.12 12.33 2.43
N VAL A 413 -5.45 12.04 3.68
CA VAL A 413 -4.57 11.41 4.66
C VAL A 413 -5.32 10.25 5.28
N SER A 414 -4.63 9.12 5.46
CA SER A 414 -5.21 7.90 5.98
C SER A 414 -4.29 7.25 7.02
N GLN A 415 -4.88 6.72 8.09
CA GLN A 415 -4.22 5.87 9.08
C GLN A 415 -4.47 4.41 8.75
N ARG A 416 -3.51 3.54 9.08
CA ARG A 416 -3.62 2.10 8.81
C ARG A 416 -3.24 1.23 9.99
N GLY A 417 -2.77 1.79 11.11
CA GLY A 417 -2.23 0.99 12.19
C GLY A 417 -1.14 0.07 11.67
N ASP A 418 -1.10 -1.14 12.22
CA ASP A 418 -0.13 -2.17 11.82
C ASP A 418 -0.61 -3.10 10.70
N PHE A 419 -1.73 -2.79 10.03
CA PHE A 419 -2.40 -3.73 9.13
C PHE A 419 -1.57 -4.04 7.87
N VAL A 420 -0.94 -3.01 7.28
CA VAL A 420 -0.06 -3.17 6.11
C VAL A 420 1.34 -3.60 6.54
N SER A 421 1.82 -3.12 7.69
CA SER A 421 3.14 -3.50 8.19
C SER A 421 3.21 -4.98 8.61
N LYS A 422 2.14 -5.57 9.18
CA LYS A 422 2.03 -7.02 9.42
C LYS A 422 2.07 -7.84 8.13
N ARG A 423 1.51 -7.32 7.03
CA ARG A 423 1.50 -7.99 5.72
C ARG A 423 2.84 -7.93 5.00
N LEU A 424 3.54 -6.81 5.13
CA LEU A 424 4.84 -6.56 4.50
C LEU A 424 6.04 -6.82 5.42
N HIS A 425 5.80 -7.29 6.64
CA HIS A 425 6.80 -7.50 7.68
C HIS A 425 7.66 -6.25 7.98
N VAL A 426 7.00 -5.10 8.16
CA VAL A 426 7.65 -3.83 8.53
C VAL A 426 7.65 -3.68 10.05
N THR A 427 8.80 -3.89 10.67
CA THR A 427 8.95 -4.02 12.12
C THR A 427 9.81 -2.91 12.70
N TYR A 428 9.75 -2.75 14.02
CA TYR A 428 10.73 -1.96 14.76
C TYR A 428 11.30 -2.73 15.95
N GLY A 429 12.52 -2.38 16.33
CA GLY A 429 13.20 -2.96 17.50
C GLY A 429 14.71 -2.94 17.36
N ILE A 430 15.36 -3.88 18.03
CA ILE A 430 16.79 -4.13 17.94
C ILE A 430 17.00 -5.31 16.97
N GLU A 431 18.17 -5.42 16.35
CA GLU A 431 18.47 -6.37 15.26
C GLU A 431 18.02 -7.83 15.51
N HIS A 432 17.98 -8.27 16.78
CA HIS A 432 17.54 -9.62 17.16
C HIS A 432 16.28 -9.66 18.04
N ASN A 433 15.64 -8.51 18.27
CA ASN A 433 14.44 -8.41 19.08
C ASN A 433 13.42 -7.49 18.42
N ILE A 434 12.44 -8.09 17.72
CA ILE A 434 11.30 -7.38 17.16
C ILE A 434 10.42 -6.95 18.33
N GLU A 435 10.29 -5.64 18.53
CA GLU A 435 9.42 -5.08 19.57
C GLU A 435 7.98 -4.94 19.08
N GLY A 436 7.79 -4.68 17.78
CA GLY A 436 6.45 -4.51 17.21
C GLY A 436 6.44 -4.23 15.72
N TYR A 437 5.25 -3.91 15.22
CA TYR A 437 4.98 -3.53 13.83
C TYR A 437 4.74 -2.03 13.75
N CYS A 438 5.23 -1.39 12.68
CA CYS A 438 5.06 0.05 12.51
C CYS A 438 3.59 0.41 12.21
N GLY A 439 3.08 1.45 12.87
CA GLY A 439 1.90 2.18 12.41
C GLY A 439 2.21 2.94 11.12
N MET A 440 1.21 3.19 10.27
CA MET A 440 1.41 3.85 8.98
C MET A 440 0.38 4.94 8.73
N VAL A 441 0.86 6.18 8.66
CA VAL A 441 0.11 7.32 8.10
C VAL A 441 0.58 7.57 6.68
N GLU A 442 -0.32 7.62 5.72
CA GLU A 442 0.02 8.05 4.35
C GLU A 442 -0.92 9.17 3.90
N GLY A 443 -0.49 9.93 2.91
CA GLY A 443 -1.40 10.85 2.26
C GLY A 443 -1.00 11.21 0.84
N ALA A 444 -1.97 11.19 -0.08
CA ALA A 444 -1.83 11.86 -1.36
C ALA A 444 -1.91 13.37 -1.10
N ALA A 445 -0.76 14.04 -1.15
CA ALA A 445 -0.62 15.44 -0.78
C ALA A 445 -1.20 16.38 -1.84
N VAL A 446 -1.04 16.04 -3.11
CA VAL A 446 -1.66 16.75 -4.24
C VAL A 446 -1.76 15.85 -5.46
N ASN A 447 -2.92 15.89 -6.11
CA ASN A 447 -3.07 15.52 -7.51
C ASN A 447 -2.99 16.79 -8.37
N ILE A 448 -1.87 16.98 -9.08
CA ILE A 448 -1.58 18.27 -9.75
C ILE A 448 -2.60 18.59 -10.85
N PRO A 449 -2.99 17.65 -11.73
CA PRO A 449 -4.02 17.91 -12.73
C PRO A 449 -5.36 18.35 -12.13
N ALA A 450 -5.81 17.68 -11.07
CA ALA A 450 -7.07 18.04 -10.42
C ALA A 450 -7.02 19.44 -9.77
N LEU A 451 -5.91 19.78 -9.10
CA LEU A 451 -5.73 21.13 -8.55
C LEU A 451 -5.69 22.18 -9.66
N MET A 452 -4.99 21.90 -10.77
CA MET A 452 -4.94 22.79 -11.92
C MET A 452 -6.32 23.04 -12.52
N GLY A 453 -7.14 22.00 -12.68
CA GLY A 453 -8.54 22.14 -13.12
C GLY A 453 -9.35 23.04 -12.19
N CYS A 454 -9.19 22.89 -10.87
CA CYS A 454 -9.87 23.74 -9.89
C CYS A 454 -9.39 25.21 -9.96
N ILE A 455 -8.08 25.45 -10.15
CA ILE A 455 -7.54 26.80 -10.31
C ILE A 455 -8.14 27.47 -11.54
N ILE A 456 -8.09 26.81 -12.70
CA ILE A 456 -8.62 27.34 -13.96
C ILE A 456 -10.10 27.72 -13.81
N GLU A 457 -10.91 26.83 -13.21
CA GLU A 457 -12.34 27.09 -13.06
C GLU A 457 -12.67 28.20 -12.05
N ASN A 458 -11.97 28.28 -10.91
CA ASN A 458 -12.31 29.24 -9.86
C ASN A 458 -11.76 30.65 -10.13
N PHE A 459 -10.68 30.77 -10.89
CA PHE A 459 -10.03 32.06 -11.18
C PHE A 459 -10.30 32.56 -12.60
N GLN A 460 -11.28 31.99 -13.30
CA GLN A 460 -11.65 32.43 -14.65
C GLN A 460 -12.22 33.86 -14.69
N LYS A 461 -11.98 34.55 -15.81
CA LYS A 461 -12.43 35.90 -16.11
C LYS A 461 -13.46 35.91 -17.24
N PRO A 462 -14.25 36.98 -17.38
CA PRO A 462 -15.25 37.10 -18.46
C PRO A 462 -14.67 37.05 -19.89
N ASP A 463 -13.37 37.31 -20.06
CA ASP A 463 -12.66 37.24 -21.33
C ASP A 463 -12.05 35.85 -21.62
N LEU A 464 -12.47 34.82 -20.89
CA LEU A 464 -12.01 33.43 -20.96
C LEU A 464 -10.55 33.21 -20.53
N THR A 465 -9.89 34.23 -19.97
CA THR A 465 -8.61 34.09 -19.27
C THR A 465 -8.83 33.64 -17.83
N PHE A 466 -7.75 33.37 -17.09
CA PHE A 466 -7.83 33.10 -15.65
C PHE A 466 -6.64 33.69 -14.90
N GLU A 467 -6.82 33.98 -13.62
CA GLU A 467 -5.75 34.39 -12.71
C GLU A 467 -5.10 33.19 -12.02
N LEU A 468 -3.87 33.40 -11.54
CA LEU A 468 -3.19 32.42 -10.70
C LEU A 468 -3.18 32.86 -9.23
N PRO A 469 -3.27 31.92 -8.29
CA PRO A 469 -2.91 32.16 -6.91
C PRO A 469 -1.52 32.78 -6.78
N LYS A 470 -1.37 33.69 -5.82
CA LYS A 470 -0.14 34.46 -5.61
C LYS A 470 1.10 33.59 -5.41
N GLU A 471 0.92 32.48 -4.71
CA GLU A 471 1.95 31.49 -4.41
C GLU A 471 2.57 30.91 -5.68
N LEU A 472 1.75 30.73 -6.74
CA LEU A 472 2.20 30.19 -8.02
C LEU A 472 2.81 31.27 -8.90
N LEU A 473 2.31 32.52 -8.84
CA LEU A 473 2.91 33.66 -9.54
C LEU A 473 4.37 33.88 -9.12
N VAL A 474 4.66 33.74 -7.83
CA VAL A 474 6.02 33.85 -7.29
C VAL A 474 6.95 32.79 -7.90
N LEU A 475 6.48 31.55 -7.98
CA LEU A 475 7.28 30.43 -8.50
C LEU A 475 7.48 30.49 -10.02
N LEU A 476 6.53 31.11 -10.74
CA LEU A 476 6.62 31.33 -12.18
C LEU A 476 7.39 32.62 -12.54
N ASN A 477 7.83 33.40 -11.56
CA ASN A 477 8.43 34.74 -11.74
C ASN A 477 7.53 35.74 -12.48
N LEU A 478 6.21 35.64 -12.29
CA LEU A 478 5.19 36.47 -12.95
C LEU A 478 4.58 37.54 -12.04
N ILE A 479 5.30 37.98 -11.00
CA ILE A 479 4.76 38.95 -10.02
C ILE A 479 4.52 40.35 -10.64
N ASN A 480 5.09 40.64 -11.82
CA ASN A 480 5.11 41.96 -12.44
C ASN A 480 4.42 42.06 -13.81
N ASP A 481 3.83 40.96 -14.31
CA ASP A 481 3.11 40.88 -15.60
C ASP A 481 1.65 40.47 -15.33
#